data_AF-A0A6M3LK27-F1
#
_entry.id   AF-A0A6M3LK27-F1
#
_cell.length_a   1.000
_cell.length_b   1.000
_cell.length_c   1.000
_cell.angle_alpha   90.00
_cell.angle_beta   90.00
_cell.angle_gamma   90.00
#
_symmetry.space_group_name_H-M   'P 1'
#
loop_
_entity.id
_entity.type
_entity.pdbx_description
1 polymer ?
#
loop_
_entity_poly.entity_id
_entity_poly.type
_entity_poly.pdbx_seq_one_letter_code
_entity_poly.pdbx_strand_id
1 'polypeptide(L)'
;MESEGMLVKVKDGVCFSEINFYLFLCCYMVSNVFRENGVVPTITSACDGRHKEGSLHYKGLAWDWRIWGLYYPEVVAWQIRERLQGVDKNYDVVYGDKDHLDHIHIEYDLKKKSIKKGGEKK
;
A
#
# COMPACT_ATOMS: atom_id res chain seq x y z
N MET A 1 -17.42 -21.11 11.45
CA MET A 1 -17.04 -20.10 10.44
C MET A 1 -15.57 -20.32 10.19
N GLU A 2 -15.21 -21.01 9.11
CA GLU A 2 -13.80 -21.16 8.75
C GLU A 2 -13.22 -19.76 8.62
N SER A 3 -12.16 -19.47 9.36
CA SER A 3 -11.43 -18.23 9.13
C SER A 3 -10.78 -18.36 7.76
N GLU A 4 -11.44 -17.86 6.72
CA GLU A 4 -10.79 -17.70 5.42
C GLU A 4 -9.51 -16.90 5.69
N GLY A 5 -8.37 -17.56 5.46
CA GLY A 5 -7.06 -16.98 5.64
C GLY A 5 -6.89 -15.74 4.77
N MET A 6 -5.83 -14.97 5.04
CA MET A 6 -5.47 -13.82 4.22
C MET A 6 -5.15 -14.29 2.79
N LEU A 7 -6.10 -14.11 1.86
CA LEU A 7 -5.91 -14.43 0.45
C LEU A 7 -5.56 -13.16 -0.32
N VAL A 8 -4.36 -13.14 -0.88
CA VAL A 8 -3.87 -12.10 -1.78
C VAL A 8 -3.37 -12.74 -3.06
N LYS A 9 -3.81 -12.22 -4.21
CA LYS A 9 -3.31 -12.64 -5.52
C LYS A 9 -2.06 -11.85 -5.87
N VAL A 10 -1.19 -12.46 -6.66
CA VAL A 10 -0.01 -11.81 -7.25
C VAL A 10 -0.11 -11.99 -8.75
N LYS A 11 0.03 -10.90 -9.51
CA LYS A 11 0.07 -10.95 -10.98
C LYS A 11 1.36 -11.64 -11.42
N ASP A 12 1.28 -12.44 -12.50
CA ASP A 12 2.46 -13.07 -13.10
C ASP A 12 3.54 -12.04 -13.43
N GLY A 13 4.79 -12.38 -13.09
CA GLY A 13 5.97 -11.54 -13.32
C GLY A 13 6.26 -10.51 -12.24
N VAL A 14 5.42 -10.37 -11.21
CA VAL A 14 5.74 -9.54 -10.04
C VAL A 14 6.90 -10.17 -9.27
N CYS A 15 7.92 -9.36 -8.98
CA CYS A 15 9.12 -9.81 -8.28
C CYS A 15 9.24 -9.08 -6.95
N PHE A 16 9.33 -9.81 -5.84
CA PHE A 16 9.65 -9.24 -4.53
C PHE A 16 11.15 -9.38 -4.28
N SER A 17 11.83 -8.29 -3.93
CA SER A 17 13.21 -8.38 -3.40
C SER A 17 13.20 -8.97 -1.98
N GLU A 18 12.27 -8.49 -1.17
CA GLU A 18 11.97 -8.98 0.18
C GLU A 18 10.51 -8.67 0.54
N ILE A 19 10.00 -9.35 1.56
CA ILE A 19 8.74 -8.97 2.22
C ILE A 19 9.08 -8.60 3.67
N ASN A 20 9.35 -7.31 3.88
CA ASN A 20 9.62 -6.78 5.22
C ASN A 20 8.32 -6.59 6.02
N PHE A 21 8.47 -6.35 7.32
CA PHE A 21 7.34 -6.21 8.25
C PHE A 21 6.36 -5.10 7.84
N TYR A 22 6.85 -3.99 7.30
CA TYR A 22 6.01 -2.86 6.89
C TYR A 22 5.11 -3.25 5.70
N LEU A 23 5.67 -3.92 4.71
CA LEU A 23 4.88 -4.39 3.57
C LEU A 23 3.98 -5.57 3.91
N PHE A 24 4.36 -6.41 4.88
CA PHE A 24 3.45 -7.43 5.44
C PHE A 24 2.24 -6.79 6.13
N LEU A 25 2.45 -5.76 6.96
CA LEU A 25 1.35 -5.04 7.61
C LEU A 25 0.47 -4.32 6.58
N CYS A 26 1.08 -3.70 5.56
CA CYS A 26 0.38 -3.15 4.40
C CYS A 26 -0.52 -4.22 3.76
N CYS A 27 0.02 -5.40 3.47
CA CYS A 27 -0.70 -6.53 2.89
C CYS A 27 -1.95 -6.91 3.70
N TYR A 28 -1.78 -7.03 5.02
CA TYR A 28 -2.88 -7.35 5.93
C TYR A 28 -3.97 -6.27 5.90
N MET A 29 -3.60 -4.99 5.96
CA MET A 29 -4.56 -3.90 5.94
C MET A 29 -5.30 -3.78 4.61
N VAL A 30 -4.57 -3.87 3.50
CA VAL A 30 -5.16 -3.86 2.15
C VAL A 30 -6.11 -5.05 1.99
N SER A 31 -5.70 -6.24 2.42
CA SER A 31 -6.56 -7.43 2.37
C SER A 31 -7.86 -7.25 3.14
N ASN A 32 -7.84 -6.62 4.31
CA ASN A 32 -9.07 -6.37 5.07
C ASN A 32 -9.98 -5.37 4.37
N VAL A 33 -9.45 -4.23 3.92
CA VAL A 33 -10.26 -3.20 3.25
C VAL A 33 -10.85 -3.71 1.94
N PHE A 34 -10.07 -4.43 1.13
CA PHE A 34 -10.58 -5.00 -0.13
C PHE A 34 -11.69 -6.02 0.10
N ARG A 35 -11.56 -6.86 1.14
CA ARG A 35 -12.59 -7.86 1.50
C ARG A 35 -13.87 -7.22 2.01
N GLU A 36 -13.78 -6.12 2.77
CA GLU A 36 -14.94 -5.32 3.17
C GLU A 36 -15.70 -4.76 1.94
N ASN A 37 -15.00 -4.64 0.81
CA ASN A 37 -15.56 -4.23 -0.48
C ASN A 37 -15.86 -5.42 -1.42
N GLY A 38 -15.79 -6.66 -0.93
CA GLY A 38 -16.12 -7.87 -1.70
C GLY A 38 -15.10 -8.25 -2.79
N VAL A 39 -13.89 -7.70 -2.75
CA VAL A 39 -12.84 -7.91 -3.76
C VAL A 39 -11.65 -8.65 -3.15
N VAL A 40 -11.09 -9.61 -3.90
CA VAL A 40 -9.81 -10.24 -3.54
C VAL A 40 -8.67 -9.34 -4.02
N PRO A 41 -7.80 -8.82 -3.13
CA PRO A 41 -6.71 -7.93 -3.51
C PRO A 41 -5.72 -8.63 -4.45
N THR A 42 -5.14 -7.87 -5.37
CA THR A 42 -4.11 -8.35 -6.29
C THR A 42 -2.94 -7.39 -6.35
N ILE A 43 -1.73 -7.85 -6.02
CA ILE A 43 -0.49 -7.09 -6.21
C ILE A 43 -0.11 -7.16 -7.70
N THR A 44 0.15 -6.01 -8.31
CA THR A 44 0.46 -5.87 -9.73
C THR A 44 1.88 -5.42 -10.04
N SER A 45 2.59 -4.87 -9.05
CA SER A 45 4.03 -4.55 -9.13
C SER A 45 4.64 -4.53 -7.73
N ALA A 46 5.90 -4.93 -7.62
CA ALA A 46 6.72 -4.82 -6.42
C ALA A 46 8.14 -4.28 -6.74
N CYS A 47 9.16 -5.13 -6.86
CA CYS A 47 10.52 -4.73 -7.25
C CYS A 47 10.80 -4.99 -8.74
N ASP A 48 9.77 -5.31 -9.51
CA ASP A 48 9.82 -5.54 -10.96
C ASP A 48 9.64 -4.23 -11.77
N GLY A 49 9.61 -4.37 -13.09
CA GLY A 49 9.25 -3.27 -13.99
C GLY A 49 10.22 -2.08 -14.04
N ARG A 50 9.74 -0.99 -14.64
CA ARG A 50 10.43 0.31 -14.67
C ARG A 50 9.60 1.32 -13.89
N HIS A 51 10.23 1.92 -12.90
CA HIS A 51 9.69 2.98 -12.06
C HIS A 51 10.49 4.27 -12.22
N LYS A 52 9.93 5.38 -11.73
CA LYS A 52 10.62 6.68 -11.73
C LYS A 52 11.91 6.63 -10.92
N GLU A 53 12.86 7.50 -11.27
CA GLU A 53 14.09 7.68 -10.49
C GLU A 53 13.75 8.00 -9.02
N GLY A 54 14.44 7.33 -8.11
CA GLY A 54 14.21 7.48 -6.67
C GLY A 54 13.04 6.68 -6.08
N SER A 55 12.23 6.01 -6.91
CA SER A 55 11.08 5.20 -6.46
C SER A 55 11.47 4.14 -5.41
N LEU A 56 10.59 3.93 -4.44
CA LEU A 56 10.78 2.94 -3.37
C LEU A 56 10.52 1.49 -3.82
N HIS A 57 9.94 1.27 -5.00
CA HIS A 57 9.86 -0.06 -5.62
C HIS A 57 11.24 -0.71 -5.75
N TYR A 58 12.24 0.06 -6.21
CA TYR A 58 13.64 -0.42 -6.36
C TYR A 58 14.33 -0.78 -5.04
N LYS A 59 13.73 -0.42 -3.90
CA LYS A 59 14.26 -0.71 -2.56
C LYS A 59 13.45 -1.78 -1.84
N GLY A 60 12.45 -2.39 -2.49
CA GLY A 60 11.55 -3.34 -1.82
C GLY A 60 10.64 -2.68 -0.78
N LEU A 61 10.27 -1.41 -0.97
CA LEU A 61 9.50 -0.61 -0.02
C LEU A 61 8.19 -0.04 -0.60
N ALA A 62 7.77 -0.52 -1.77
CA ALA A 62 6.51 -0.12 -2.39
C ALA A 62 5.87 -1.24 -3.19
N TRP A 63 4.54 -1.33 -3.16
CA TRP A 63 3.72 -2.25 -3.97
C TRP A 63 2.55 -1.53 -4.61
N ASP A 64 2.19 -1.98 -5.81
CA ASP A 64 1.01 -1.52 -6.54
C ASP A 64 -0.12 -2.54 -6.45
N TRP A 65 -1.34 -2.06 -6.27
CA TRP A 65 -2.53 -2.88 -6.07
C TRP A 65 -3.59 -2.61 -7.13
N ARG A 66 -4.09 -3.69 -7.73
CA ARG A 66 -5.17 -3.63 -8.73
C ARG A 66 -6.45 -3.06 -8.12
N ILE A 67 -7.11 -2.16 -8.82
CA ILE A 67 -8.42 -1.59 -8.40
C ILE A 67 -9.64 -2.27 -9.03
N TRP A 68 -9.43 -3.22 -9.94
CA TRP A 68 -10.53 -3.85 -10.68
C TRP A 68 -11.52 -4.55 -9.74
N GLY A 69 -12.80 -4.28 -9.94
CA GLY A 69 -13.88 -4.78 -9.08
C GLY A 69 -14.23 -3.84 -7.92
N LEU A 70 -13.39 -2.87 -7.58
CA LEU A 70 -13.75 -1.82 -6.63
C LEU A 70 -14.69 -0.82 -7.30
N TYR A 71 -15.83 -0.53 -6.68
CA TYR A 71 -16.78 0.44 -7.20
C TYR A 71 -16.34 1.89 -6.93
N TYR A 72 -15.67 2.13 -5.80
CA TYR A 72 -15.13 3.44 -5.39
C TYR A 72 -13.65 3.34 -4.97
N PRO A 73 -12.71 3.18 -5.93
CA PRO A 73 -11.29 2.98 -5.60
C PRO A 73 -10.68 4.13 -4.77
N GLU A 74 -11.14 5.36 -4.94
CA GLU A 74 -10.72 6.53 -4.17
C GLU A 74 -11.10 6.43 -2.69
N VAL A 75 -12.30 5.91 -2.39
CA VAL A 75 -12.76 5.68 -1.02
C VAL A 75 -11.93 4.56 -0.38
N VAL A 76 -11.65 3.50 -1.13
CA VAL A 76 -10.83 2.38 -0.67
C VAL A 76 -9.38 2.82 -0.40
N ALA A 77 -8.79 3.60 -1.30
CA ALA A 77 -7.46 4.18 -1.11
C ALA A 77 -7.41 5.08 0.13
N TRP A 78 -8.45 5.91 0.34
CA TRP A 78 -8.57 6.73 1.54
C TRP A 78 -8.68 5.88 2.82
N GLN A 79 -9.50 4.82 2.83
CA GLN A 79 -9.63 3.92 3.98
C GLN A 79 -8.31 3.22 4.32
N ILE A 80 -7.59 2.73 3.29
CA ILE A 80 -6.26 2.12 3.47
C ILE A 80 -5.28 3.13 4.04
N ARG A 81 -5.27 4.36 3.52
CA ARG A 81 -4.43 5.46 4.00
C ARG A 81 -4.69 5.74 5.48
N GLU A 82 -5.94 5.94 5.88
CA GLU A 82 -6.29 6.24 7.27
C GLU A 82 -5.87 5.12 8.22
N ARG A 83 -6.08 3.85 7.85
CA ARG A 83 -5.68 2.70 8.68
C ARG A 83 -4.17 2.58 8.81
N LEU A 84 -3.43 2.65 7.70
CA LEU A 84 -1.96 2.53 7.72
C LEU A 84 -1.30 3.71 8.41
N GLN A 85 -1.73 4.94 8.10
CA GLN A 85 -1.22 6.14 8.75
C GLN A 85 -1.68 6.27 10.20
N GLY A 86 -2.74 5.56 10.60
CA GLY A 86 -3.11 5.39 12.01
C GLY A 86 -2.07 4.57 12.79
N VAL A 87 -1.40 3.62 12.13
CA VAL A 87 -0.32 2.82 12.73
C VAL A 87 1.02 3.56 12.63
N ASP A 88 1.35 4.07 11.45
CA ASP A 88 2.61 4.77 11.21
C ASP A 88 2.48 5.81 10.09
N LYS A 89 2.90 7.05 10.35
CA LYS A 89 2.82 8.15 9.39
C LYS A 89 3.78 8.03 8.20
N ASN A 90 4.67 7.04 8.23
CA ASN A 90 5.63 6.76 7.16
C ASN A 90 5.02 6.03 5.96
N TYR A 91 3.78 5.55 6.05
CA TYR A 91 3.05 5.06 4.89
C TYR A 91 2.58 6.21 4.00
N ASP A 92 2.78 6.05 2.71
CA ASP A 92 2.15 6.87 1.67
C ASP A 92 1.28 5.97 0.80
N VAL A 93 0.04 6.41 0.57
CA VAL A 93 -0.97 5.69 -0.22
C VAL A 93 -1.47 6.66 -1.27
N VAL A 94 -1.30 6.33 -2.55
CA VAL A 94 -1.58 7.23 -3.67
C VAL A 94 -2.54 6.56 -4.64
N TYR A 95 -3.56 7.32 -5.04
CA TYR A 95 -4.51 6.98 -6.08
C TYR A 95 -5.10 8.28 -6.65
N GLY A 96 -5.41 8.30 -7.94
CA GLY A 96 -6.12 9.39 -8.59
C GLY A 96 -5.25 10.52 -9.16
N ASP A 97 -3.92 10.44 -8.99
CA ASP A 97 -3.03 11.32 -9.75
C ASP A 97 -2.73 10.75 -11.15
N LYS A 98 -2.05 11.53 -11.99
CA LYS A 98 -1.80 11.20 -13.40
C LYS A 98 -1.04 9.87 -13.62
N ASP A 99 -0.28 9.41 -12.64
CA ASP A 99 0.56 8.22 -12.72
C ASP A 99 -0.07 7.01 -11.98
N HIS A 100 -1.14 7.23 -11.20
CA HIS A 100 -1.79 6.23 -10.34
C HIS A 100 -3.32 6.19 -10.55
N LEU A 101 -3.77 6.12 -11.81
CA LEU A 101 -5.20 6.04 -12.17
C LEU A 101 -5.75 4.61 -12.28
N ASP A 102 -4.87 3.61 -12.48
CA ASP A 102 -5.25 2.21 -12.74
C ASP A 102 -4.84 1.25 -11.62
N HIS A 103 -4.19 1.76 -10.58
CA HIS A 103 -3.78 1.01 -9.39
C HIS A 103 -3.70 1.94 -8.17
N ILE A 104 -3.79 1.36 -6.98
CA ILE A 104 -3.44 2.05 -5.72
C ILE A 104 -1.96 1.76 -5.46
N HIS A 105 -1.15 2.80 -5.38
CA HIS A 105 0.27 2.70 -5.02
C HIS A 105 0.44 2.87 -3.52
N ILE A 106 1.22 2.00 -2.88
CA ILE A 106 1.52 2.10 -1.44
C ILE A 106 3.00 1.91 -1.21
N GLU A 107 3.61 2.86 -0.49
CA GLU A 107 5.01 2.80 -0.11
C GLU A 107 5.24 3.12 1.37
N TYR A 108 6.39 2.71 1.90
CA TYR A 108 6.82 3.01 3.26
C TYR A 108 8.19 3.72 3.27
N ASP A 109 8.21 5.00 3.65
CA ASP A 109 9.42 5.81 3.64
C ASP A 109 10.14 5.78 5.01
N LEU A 110 11.21 4.98 5.09
CA LEU A 110 12.09 4.90 6.25
C LEU A 110 12.75 6.23 6.64
N LYS A 111 12.78 7.22 5.74
CA LYS A 111 13.42 8.52 5.98
C LYS A 111 12.44 9.61 6.40
N LYS A 112 11.13 9.35 6.38
CA LYS A 112 10.12 10.33 6.74
C LYS A 112 10.24 10.64 8.23
N LYS A 113 10.56 11.89 8.56
CA LYS A 113 10.70 12.32 9.96
C LYS A 113 9.31 12.55 10.55
N SER A 114 8.97 11.82 11.62
CA SER A 114 7.84 12.18 12.47
C SER A 114 8.06 13.61 12.99
N ILE A 115 7.19 14.55 12.62
CA ILE A 115 7.27 15.94 13.09
C ILE A 115 7.23 15.91 14.63
N LYS A 116 8.34 16.32 15.28
CA LYS A 116 8.31 16.61 16.71
C LYS A 116 7.36 17.80 16.88
N LYS A 117 6.21 17.61 17.54
CA LYS A 117 5.42 18.75 18.04
C LYS A 117 6.36 19.60 18.90
N GLY A 118 6.53 20.85 18.49
CA GLY A 118 7.46 21.79 19.11
C GLY A 118 7.23 21.88 20.61
N GLY A 119 8.33 21.84 21.38
CA GLY A 119 8.28 22.08 22.81
C GLY A 119 7.69 23.46 23.09
N GLU A 120 6.69 23.49 23.96
CA GLU A 120 6.26 24.71 24.62
C GLU A 120 7.50 25.34 25.30
N LYS A 121 7.86 26.54 24.83
CA LYS A 121 8.78 27.38 25.58
C LYS A 121 8.04 27.82 26.84
N LYS A 122 8.60 27.43 28.00
CA LYS A 122 8.25 27.98 29.31
C LYS A 122 8.44 29.50 29.34
#